data_AF-E2IPK6-F1
#
_entry.id   AF-E2IPK6-F1
#
_cell.length_a   1.000
_cell.length_b   1.000
_cell.length_c   1.000
_cell.angle_alpha   90.00
_cell.angle_beta   90.00
_cell.angle_gamma   90.00
#
_symmetry.space_group_name_H-M   'P 1'
#
loop_
_entity.id
_entity.type
_entity.pdbx_description
1 polymer ?
#
loop_
_entity_poly.entity_id
_entity_poly.type
_entity_poly.pdbx_seq_one_letter_code
_entity_poly.pdbx_strand_id
1 'polypeptide(L)'
;RARDRNPTNATASSSAAGPSATPTRRGGSQGGEAQQTTPPATTTAGRKKGGTKRTKQAMPKSSNKKKTFRYKPGTVALREIRHFQKTTKLLIPAASFIREVRSVTQIFAPPDVTRWTAEALMAIQEAAEDFLVGLFSDAML
;
A
#
# COMPACT_ATOMS: atom_id res chain seq x y z
N ARG A 1 -13.96 58.25 10.79
CA ARG A 1 -13.02 57.76 11.82
C ARG A 1 -13.76 56.73 12.68
N ALA A 2 -13.86 55.50 12.16
CA ALA A 2 -14.63 54.41 12.76
C ALA A 2 -13.82 53.75 13.88
N ARG A 3 -14.56 53.27 14.89
CA ARG A 3 -14.06 52.70 16.14
C ARG A 3 -13.66 51.24 15.93
N ASP A 4 -12.49 50.83 16.41
CA ASP A 4 -12.24 49.44 16.79
C ASP A 4 -11.92 49.40 18.28
N ARG A 5 -12.78 48.69 19.03
CA ARG A 5 -12.60 48.40 20.45
C ARG A 5 -12.24 46.93 20.56
N ASN A 6 -11.02 46.68 21.01
CA ASN A 6 -10.62 45.42 21.64
C ASN A 6 -11.30 45.31 23.02
N PRO A 7 -11.76 44.11 23.42
CA PRO A 7 -11.64 43.71 24.81
C PRO A 7 -10.92 42.36 24.93
N THR A 8 -9.78 42.42 25.63
CA THR A 8 -9.18 41.32 26.36
C THR A 8 -10.05 40.95 27.55
N ASN A 9 -10.36 39.67 27.77
CA ASN A 9 -10.12 39.07 29.09
C ASN A 9 -9.99 37.55 29.03
N ALA A 10 -9.08 37.07 29.86
CA ALA A 10 -8.68 35.71 30.08
C ALA A 10 -9.74 34.90 30.86
N THR A 11 -9.73 33.59 30.67
CA THR A 11 -9.96 32.61 31.75
C THR A 11 -9.09 31.41 31.48
N ALA A 12 -8.18 31.18 32.42
CA ALA A 12 -7.27 30.05 32.48
C ALA A 12 -7.92 28.86 33.19
N SER A 13 -7.13 27.77 33.24
CA SER A 13 -7.31 26.50 33.97
C SER A 13 -7.96 25.37 33.16
N SER A 14 -7.46 24.13 33.15
CA SER A 14 -6.23 23.53 33.66
C SER A 14 -6.22 22.05 33.27
N SER A 15 -5.03 21.51 32.96
CA SER A 15 -4.52 20.17 33.31
C SER A 15 -5.36 18.90 33.04
N ALA A 16 -4.78 17.92 32.33
CA ALA A 16 -4.15 16.75 32.97
C ALA A 16 -3.66 15.68 31.95
N ALA A 17 -2.69 14.91 32.41
CA ALA A 17 -1.86 13.95 31.71
C ALA A 17 -2.49 12.57 31.43
N GLY A 18 -1.91 11.85 30.47
CA GLY A 18 -1.45 10.46 30.68
C GLY A 18 -2.24 9.31 30.00
N PRO A 19 -1.59 8.15 29.71
CA PRO A 19 -1.95 7.25 28.61
C PRO A 19 -2.42 5.84 29.04
N SER A 20 -2.77 5.00 28.03
CA SER A 20 -2.76 3.51 28.00
C SER A 20 -4.10 2.76 28.04
N ALA A 21 -4.29 1.86 27.05
CA ALA A 21 -4.91 0.53 27.24
C ALA A 21 -4.67 -0.37 26.01
N THR A 22 -3.80 -1.37 26.15
CA THR A 22 -3.73 -2.58 25.30
C THR A 22 -4.11 -3.78 26.19
N PRO A 23 -4.95 -4.73 25.75
CA PRO A 23 -5.41 -5.79 26.64
C PRO A 23 -4.42 -6.97 26.72
N THR A 24 -4.13 -7.37 27.95
CA THR A 24 -3.37 -8.55 28.37
C THR A 24 -4.22 -9.83 28.28
N ARG A 25 -3.65 -10.94 27.78
CA ARG A 25 -4.14 -12.31 28.03
C ARG A 25 -3.18 -13.05 28.97
N ARG A 26 -3.76 -13.59 30.04
CA ARG A 26 -3.14 -14.14 31.25
C ARG A 26 -3.02 -15.67 31.22
N GLY A 27 -1.94 -16.19 31.79
CA GLY A 27 -1.75 -17.58 32.25
C GLY A 27 -0.25 -17.90 32.30
N GLY A 28 0.38 -18.41 33.35
CA GLY A 28 -0.01 -18.81 34.70
C GLY A 28 1.08 -19.78 35.22
N SER A 29 1.71 -19.45 36.36
CA SER A 29 2.38 -20.30 37.40
C SER A 29 3.38 -21.41 36.97
N GLN A 30 4.70 -21.25 37.14
CA GLN A 30 5.57 -21.55 38.31
C GLN A 30 5.75 -23.04 38.72
N GLY A 31 7.03 -23.47 38.86
CA GLY A 31 7.53 -24.21 40.03
C GLY A 31 8.35 -25.50 39.80
N GLY A 32 9.59 -25.56 40.34
CA GLY A 32 10.15 -26.80 40.94
C GLY A 32 11.59 -27.22 40.58
N GLU A 33 12.56 -26.93 41.46
CA GLU A 33 13.93 -27.50 41.51
C GLU A 33 14.04 -28.71 42.49
N ALA A 34 15.17 -29.45 42.38
CA ALA A 34 15.89 -30.24 43.42
C ALA A 34 15.90 -31.82 43.40
N GLN A 35 17.01 -32.36 42.88
CA GLN A 35 18.07 -33.22 43.48
C GLN A 35 17.85 -34.60 44.19
N GLN A 36 18.61 -35.61 43.66
CA GLN A 36 19.38 -36.76 44.24
C GLN A 36 18.75 -38.03 44.86
N THR A 37 19.26 -39.21 44.42
CA THR A 37 19.99 -40.26 45.20
C THR A 37 20.53 -41.40 44.30
N THR A 38 21.64 -42.06 44.68
CA THR A 38 22.39 -43.18 44.02
C THR A 38 22.32 -44.49 44.88
N PRO A 39 23.05 -45.65 44.70
CA PRO A 39 23.94 -46.25 43.65
C PRO A 39 23.61 -47.79 43.41
N PRO A 40 24.49 -48.78 43.01
CA PRO A 40 25.90 -48.79 42.54
C PRO A 40 26.31 -49.72 41.35
N ALA A 41 27.54 -49.45 40.85
CA ALA A 41 28.64 -50.31 40.34
C ALA A 41 28.46 -51.34 39.19
N THR A 42 29.32 -51.26 38.16
CA THR A 42 30.41 -52.23 37.86
C THR A 42 31.33 -51.69 36.74
N THR A 43 32.62 -51.99 36.88
CA THR A 43 33.82 -51.62 36.12
C THR A 43 33.87 -52.16 34.68
N THR A 44 34.51 -51.42 33.75
CA THR A 44 35.69 -51.85 32.95
C THR A 44 36.01 -50.92 31.78
N ALA A 45 37.31 -50.71 31.55
CA ALA A 45 37.89 -49.88 30.51
C ALA A 45 37.83 -50.53 29.12
N GLY A 46 37.61 -49.74 28.07
CA GLY A 46 37.66 -50.18 26.67
C GLY A 46 38.04 -49.03 25.74
N ARG A 47 39.19 -49.17 25.07
CA ARG A 47 39.93 -48.13 24.34
C ARG A 47 39.63 -48.14 22.83
N LYS A 48 39.57 -46.94 22.23
CA LYS A 48 39.73 -46.57 20.80
C LYS A 48 38.76 -47.20 19.79
N LYS A 49 38.11 -46.36 18.97
CA LYS A 49 38.53 -46.07 17.57
C LYS A 49 37.63 -45.01 16.95
N GLY A 50 38.26 -44.08 16.23
CA GLY A 50 37.61 -43.01 15.50
C GLY A 50 36.69 -43.56 14.41
N GLY A 51 35.45 -43.07 14.40
CA GLY A 51 34.53 -43.20 13.29
C GLY A 51 34.40 -41.82 12.63
N THR A 52 34.89 -41.71 11.40
CA THR A 52 34.77 -40.53 10.54
C THR A 52 33.31 -40.06 10.51
N LYS A 53 33.07 -38.88 11.08
CA LYS A 53 31.79 -38.19 11.04
C LYS A 53 31.53 -37.84 9.57
N ARG A 54 30.77 -38.67 8.85
CA ARG A 54 30.21 -38.31 7.54
C ARG A 54 29.33 -37.09 7.76
N THR A 55 29.86 -35.91 7.42
CA THR A 55 29.06 -34.72 7.20
C THR A 55 28.14 -35.06 6.04
N LYS A 56 26.89 -35.43 6.36
CA LYS A 56 25.81 -35.35 5.38
C LYS A 56 25.81 -33.90 4.90
N GLN A 57 26.39 -33.65 3.73
CA GLN A 57 26.23 -32.41 3.01
C GLN A 57 24.72 -32.25 2.84
N ALA A 58 24.15 -31.36 3.65
CA ALA A 58 22.77 -30.97 3.52
C ALA A 58 22.65 -30.33 2.14
N MET A 59 21.94 -31.01 1.23
CA MET A 59 21.50 -30.40 -0.01
C MET A 59 20.84 -29.06 0.33
N PRO A 60 21.07 -27.98 -0.44
CA PRO A 60 20.31 -26.75 -0.26
C PRO A 60 18.83 -27.13 -0.38
N LYS A 61 18.07 -26.99 0.72
CA LYS A 61 16.62 -27.18 0.70
C LYS A 61 16.12 -26.31 -0.43
N SER A 62 15.64 -26.92 -1.51
CA SER A 62 15.05 -26.20 -2.63
C SER A 62 14.04 -25.25 -2.02
N SER A 63 14.33 -23.94 -2.09
CA SER A 63 13.42 -22.92 -1.62
C SER A 63 12.10 -23.20 -2.33
N ASN A 64 11.08 -23.64 -1.58
CA ASN A 64 9.72 -23.73 -2.09
C ASN A 64 9.38 -22.34 -2.61
N LYS A 65 9.56 -22.12 -3.92
CA LYS A 65 9.20 -20.87 -4.58
C LYS A 65 7.69 -20.77 -4.40
N LYS A 66 7.26 -19.91 -3.47
CA LYS A 66 5.84 -19.66 -3.22
C LYS A 66 5.20 -19.39 -4.59
N LYS A 67 4.15 -20.14 -4.92
CA LYS A 67 3.39 -19.92 -6.15
C LYS A 67 3.02 -18.43 -6.22
N THR A 68 3.31 -17.78 -7.34
CA THR A 68 2.96 -16.38 -7.55
C THR A 68 1.45 -16.24 -7.39
N PHE A 69 1.04 -15.37 -6.47
CA PHE A 69 -0.38 -15.11 -6.24
C PHE A 69 -0.98 -14.38 -7.44
N ARG A 70 -2.16 -14.83 -7.88
CA ARG A 70 -2.94 -14.21 -8.96
C ARG A 70 -4.33 -13.84 -8.44
N TYR A 71 -4.73 -12.59 -8.67
CA TYR A 71 -6.07 -12.11 -8.35
C TYR A 71 -7.13 -12.82 -9.21
N LYS A 72 -8.34 -12.99 -8.65
CA LYS A 72 -9.49 -13.51 -9.40
C LYS A 72 -9.93 -12.50 -10.46
N PRO A 73 -10.55 -12.94 -11.58
CA PRO A 73 -11.16 -12.04 -12.54
C PRO A 73 -12.08 -11.02 -11.84
N GLY A 74 -12.08 -9.78 -12.30
CA GLY A 74 -12.84 -8.68 -11.69
C GLY A 74 -12.21 -8.07 -10.42
N THR A 75 -11.33 -8.77 -9.69
CA THR A 75 -10.76 -8.24 -8.45
C THR A 75 -9.89 -6.99 -8.69
N VAL A 76 -9.11 -6.98 -9.76
CA VAL A 76 -8.27 -5.83 -10.13
C VAL A 76 -9.14 -4.72 -10.71
N ALA A 77 -10.08 -5.05 -11.60
CA ALA A 77 -11.01 -4.09 -12.19
C ALA A 77 -11.81 -3.32 -11.12
N LEU A 78 -12.39 -4.02 -10.13
CA LEU A 78 -13.12 -3.36 -9.03
C LEU A 78 -12.23 -2.49 -8.13
N ARG A 79 -10.92 -2.78 -8.07
CA ARG A 79 -9.96 -1.93 -7.36
C ARG A 79 -9.68 -0.67 -8.16
N GLU A 80 -9.46 -0.81 -9.46
CA GLU A 80 -9.21 0.30 -10.39
C GLU A 80 -10.43 1.23 -10.50
N ILE A 81 -11.64 0.68 -10.64
CA ILE A 81 -12.90 1.45 -10.64
C ILE A 81 -12.99 2.32 -9.39
N ARG A 82 -12.80 1.74 -8.19
CA ARG A 82 -12.82 2.50 -6.93
C ARG A 82 -11.69 3.54 -6.84
N HIS A 83 -10.53 3.27 -7.42
CA HIS A 83 -9.43 4.22 -7.45
C HIS A 83 -9.73 5.41 -8.37
N PHE A 84 -10.22 5.16 -9.59
CA PHE A 84 -10.55 6.21 -10.56
C PHE A 84 -11.80 6.99 -10.19
N GLN A 85 -12.76 6.39 -9.50
CA GLN A 85 -13.92 7.14 -8.97
C GLN A 85 -13.54 8.05 -7.79
N LYS A 86 -12.46 7.73 -7.05
CA LYS A 86 -11.98 8.55 -5.93
C LYS A 86 -11.06 9.69 -6.37
N THR A 87 -10.44 9.58 -7.55
CA THR A 87 -9.43 10.52 -8.02
C THR A 87 -9.92 11.22 -9.29
N THR A 88 -9.53 12.46 -9.51
CA THR A 88 -9.96 13.25 -10.68
C THR A 88 -8.81 13.48 -11.65
N LYS A 89 -7.91 12.49 -11.76
CA LYS A 89 -6.74 12.60 -12.65
C LYS A 89 -7.15 12.26 -14.08
N LEU A 90 -6.67 13.04 -15.05
CA LEU A 90 -6.83 12.72 -16.47
C LEU A 90 -6.21 11.36 -16.77
N LEU A 91 -6.93 10.56 -17.55
CA LEU A 91 -6.57 9.18 -17.90
C LEU A 91 -5.92 9.10 -19.27
N ILE A 92 -6.27 10.01 -20.19
CA ILE A 92 -5.68 10.05 -21.52
C ILE A 92 -4.33 10.80 -21.45
N PRO A 93 -3.24 10.22 -21.98
CA PRO A 93 -1.95 10.93 -22.02
C PRO A 93 -2.05 12.22 -22.83
N ALA A 94 -1.75 13.36 -22.19
CA ALA A 94 -1.86 14.69 -22.80
C ALA A 94 -1.10 14.81 -24.14
N ALA A 95 0.08 14.19 -24.27
CA ALA A 95 0.85 14.24 -25.51
C ALA A 95 0.12 13.60 -26.70
N SER A 96 -0.63 12.51 -26.47
CA SER A 96 -1.43 11.88 -27.52
C SER A 96 -2.67 12.72 -27.85
N PHE A 97 -3.34 13.24 -26.82
CA PHE A 97 -4.51 14.09 -26.99
C PHE A 97 -4.20 15.38 -27.75
N ILE A 98 -3.10 16.05 -27.41
CA ILE A 98 -2.66 17.28 -28.09
C ILE A 98 -2.36 17.03 -29.58
N ARG A 99 -1.78 15.88 -29.93
CA ARG A 99 -1.57 15.51 -31.34
C ARG A 99 -2.89 15.36 -32.07
N GLU A 100 -3.88 14.75 -31.43
CA GLU A 100 -5.21 14.58 -32.01
C GLU A 100 -5.93 15.92 -32.19
N VAL A 101 -5.91 16.79 -31.18
CA VAL A 101 -6.48 18.14 -31.28
C VAL A 101 -5.87 18.90 -32.46
N ARG A 102 -4.54 18.84 -32.62
CA ARG A 102 -3.86 19.48 -33.77
C ARG A 102 -4.22 18.84 -35.11
N SER A 103 -4.33 17.52 -35.16
CA SER A 103 -4.77 16.79 -36.36
C SER A 103 -6.15 17.25 -36.82
N VAL A 104 -7.12 17.29 -35.89
CA VAL A 104 -8.49 17.76 -36.14
C VAL A 104 -8.50 19.24 -36.52
N THR A 105 -7.74 20.08 -35.81
CA THR A 105 -7.65 21.52 -36.11
C THR A 105 -7.17 21.75 -37.55
N GLN A 106 -6.16 21.01 -38.00
CA GLN A 106 -5.62 21.14 -39.35
C GLN A 106 -6.64 20.82 -40.45
N ILE A 107 -7.63 19.96 -40.16
CA ILE A 107 -8.66 19.54 -41.10
C ILE A 107 -9.83 20.52 -41.13
N PHE A 108 -10.25 21.02 -39.95
CA PHE A 108 -11.52 21.73 -39.81
C PHE A 108 -11.40 23.22 -39.53
N ALA A 109 -10.26 23.69 -39.01
CA ALA A 109 -10.07 25.09 -38.67
C ALA A 109 -9.47 25.88 -39.85
N PRO A 110 -9.73 27.20 -39.90
CA PRO A 110 -9.04 28.09 -40.81
C PRO A 110 -7.50 28.00 -40.70
N PRO A 111 -6.74 28.20 -41.80
CA PRO A 111 -5.27 27.96 -41.82
C PRO A 111 -4.44 28.81 -40.85
N ASP A 112 -4.99 29.89 -40.34
CA ASP A 112 -4.39 30.79 -39.35
C ASP A 112 -4.47 30.24 -37.92
N VAL A 113 -5.39 29.32 -37.63
CA VAL A 113 -5.58 28.72 -36.31
C VAL A 113 -4.61 27.55 -36.10
N THR A 114 -3.39 27.88 -35.69
CA THR A 114 -2.31 26.90 -35.45
C THR A 114 -1.83 26.84 -34.00
N ARG A 115 -2.18 27.85 -33.19
CA ARG A 115 -1.70 28.02 -31.82
C ARG A 115 -2.80 27.72 -30.83
N TRP A 116 -2.45 26.96 -29.79
CA TRP A 116 -3.33 26.60 -28.69
C TRP A 116 -2.71 27.04 -27.38
N THR A 117 -3.53 27.60 -26.49
CA THR A 117 -3.12 27.86 -25.10
C THR A 117 -3.10 26.55 -24.32
N ALA A 118 -2.27 26.48 -23.28
CA ALA A 118 -2.21 25.29 -22.43
C ALA A 118 -3.56 25.04 -21.73
N GLU A 119 -4.22 26.10 -21.25
CA GLU A 119 -5.51 26.01 -20.59
C GLU A 119 -6.63 25.52 -21.53
N ALA A 120 -6.63 25.95 -22.80
CA ALA A 120 -7.61 25.46 -23.77
C ALA A 120 -7.45 23.95 -24.03
N LEU A 121 -6.22 23.48 -24.15
CA LEU A 121 -5.95 22.05 -24.35
C LEU A 121 -6.39 21.22 -23.14
N MET A 122 -6.17 21.73 -21.92
CA MET A 122 -6.66 21.10 -20.68
C MET A 122 -8.18 21.07 -20.62
N ALA A 123 -8.85 22.20 -20.87
CA ALA A 123 -10.30 22.31 -20.82
C ALA A 123 -10.99 21.37 -21.83
N ILE A 124 -10.46 21.29 -23.06
CA ILE A 124 -10.97 20.37 -24.08
C ILE A 124 -10.78 18.91 -23.64
N GLN A 125 -9.64 18.59 -23.04
CA GLN A 125 -9.38 17.24 -22.55
C GLN A 125 -10.31 16.86 -21.39
N GLU A 126 -10.49 17.76 -20.41
CA GLU A 126 -11.42 17.55 -19.28
C GLU A 126 -12.85 17.30 -19.78
N ALA A 127 -13.35 18.14 -20.69
CA ALA A 127 -14.67 17.98 -21.27
C ALA A 127 -14.83 16.67 -22.07
N ALA A 128 -13.80 16.28 -22.83
CA ALA A 128 -13.82 15.04 -23.59
C ALA A 128 -13.83 13.80 -22.68
N GLU A 129 -13.01 13.79 -21.63
CA GLU A 129 -12.99 12.67 -20.68
C GLU A 129 -14.28 12.59 -19.87
N ASP A 130 -14.84 13.71 -19.43
CA ASP A 130 -16.13 13.75 -18.72
C ASP A 130 -17.27 13.20 -19.60
N PHE A 131 -17.31 13.61 -20.87
CA PHE A 131 -18.28 13.10 -21.84
C PHE A 131 -18.16 11.57 -22.03
N LEU A 132 -16.94 11.04 -22.15
CA LEU A 132 -16.72 9.59 -22.29
C LEU A 132 -17.14 8.83 -21.02
N VAL A 133 -16.87 9.36 -19.83
CA VAL A 133 -17.30 8.76 -18.56
C VAL A 133 -18.83 8.73 -18.48
N GLY A 134 -19.50 9.82 -18.88
CA GLY A 134 -20.97 9.87 -18.98
C GLY A 134 -21.52 8.81 -19.93
N LEU A 135 -20.96 8.73 -21.15
CA LEU A 135 -21.35 7.71 -22.14
C LEU A 135 -21.19 6.27 -21.61
N PHE A 136 -20.09 5.98 -20.91
CA PHE A 136 -19.89 4.65 -20.33
C PHE A 136 -20.86 4.36 -19.19
N SER A 137 -21.22 5.37 -18.39
CA SER A 137 -22.23 5.22 -17.34
C SER A 137 -23.58 4.84 -17.95
N ASP A 138 -23.99 5.53 -19.01
CA ASP A 138 -25.27 5.28 -19.69
C ASP A 138 -25.29 3.93 -20.40
N ALA A 139 -24.18 3.51 -21.00
CA ALA A 139 -24.07 2.22 -21.69
C ALA A 139 -24.05 1.01 -20.73
N MET A 140 -23.88 1.23 -19.43
CA MET A 140 -23.91 0.19 -18.39
C MET A 140 -25.28 0.05 -17.69
N LEU A 141 -26.26 0.90 -18.04
CA LEU A 141 -27.67 0.78 -17.63
C LEU A 141 -28.39 -0.30 -18.46
#